data_AF-A0A2A2GVT5-F1
#
_entry.id   AF-A0A2A2GVT5-F1
#
_cell.length_a   1.000
_cell.length_b   1.000
_cell.length_c   1.000
_cell.angle_alpha   90.00
_cell.angle_beta   90.00
_cell.angle_gamma   90.00
#
_symmetry.space_group_name_H-M   'P 1'
#
loop_
_entity.id
_entity.type
_entity.pdbx_description
1 polymer ?
#
loop_
_entity_poly.entity_id
_entity_poly.type
_entity_poly.pdbx_seq_one_letter_code
_entity_poly.pdbx_strand_id
1 'polypeptide(L)'
;MSLDARNMTQGGQVIKYMVAMFMQIANIVAFWVIIATVMVFFATIAFQIPLEKMIHGLAYWAMDKLVIPLQEAIGTSEGGTFTFHWLNPRTGQVVEFEKTAREVRLDRYFIYCYVLLKEAAFWAWGVASFTFGHLEKPKPSLILLIKLSEAGLLS
;
A
#
# COMPACT_ATOMS: atom_id res chain seq x y z
N MET A 1 -51.75 21.40 19.23
CA MET A 1 -51.00 20.92 18.05
C MET A 1 -50.55 19.50 18.34
N SER A 2 -51.14 18.50 17.67
CA SER A 2 -50.74 17.10 17.81
C SER A 2 -49.32 16.97 17.26
N LEU A 3 -48.35 16.60 18.10
CA LEU A 3 -47.05 16.15 17.63
C LEU A 3 -47.29 14.83 16.90
N ASP A 4 -47.47 14.94 15.59
CA ASP A 4 -47.75 13.83 14.69
C ASP A 4 -46.53 12.89 14.75
N ALA A 5 -46.61 11.84 15.56
CA ALA A 5 -45.60 10.78 15.64
C ALA A 5 -45.29 10.18 14.24
N ARG A 6 -46.23 10.36 13.30
CA ARG A 6 -46.11 10.07 11.87
C ARG A 6 -45.06 10.93 11.14
N ASN A 7 -44.87 12.20 11.51
CA ASN A 7 -43.81 13.05 10.95
C ASN A 7 -42.43 12.67 11.51
N MET A 8 -42.34 12.21 12.75
CA MET A 8 -41.09 11.69 13.32
C MET A 8 -40.65 10.37 12.68
N THR A 9 -41.59 9.46 12.37
CA THR A 9 -41.26 8.20 11.67
C THR A 9 -40.89 8.44 10.21
N GLN A 10 -41.51 9.43 9.54
CA GLN A 10 -41.18 9.80 8.17
C GLN A 10 -39.83 10.55 8.07
N GLY A 11 -39.58 11.54 8.94
CA GLY A 11 -38.30 12.24 9.01
C GLY A 11 -37.13 11.34 9.43
N GLY A 12 -37.36 10.41 10.37
CA GLY A 12 -36.35 9.42 10.78
C GLY A 12 -36.00 8.42 9.68
N GLN A 13 -36.97 8.03 8.84
CA GLN A 13 -36.70 7.21 7.66
C GLN A 13 -35.87 7.98 6.62
N VAL A 14 -36.18 9.24 6.36
CA VAL A 14 -35.41 10.09 5.42
C VAL A 14 -33.96 10.26 5.89
N ILE A 15 -33.74 10.58 7.16
CA ILE A 15 -32.38 10.70 7.73
C ILE A 15 -31.61 9.38 7.60
N LYS A 16 -32.26 8.23 7.85
CA LYS A 16 -31.63 6.91 7.68
C LYS A 16 -31.18 6.68 6.22
N TYR A 17 -32.00 7.05 5.25
CA TYR A 17 -31.62 6.96 3.82
C TYR A 17 -30.49 7.94 3.45
N MET A 18 -30.50 9.16 3.97
CA MET A 18 -29.44 10.15 3.74
C MET A 18 -28.09 9.68 4.31
N VAL A 19 -28.08 9.13 5.53
CA VAL A 19 -26.86 8.57 6.14
C VAL A 19 -26.38 7.34 5.37
N ALA A 20 -27.28 6.47 4.93
CA ALA A 20 -26.91 5.30 4.13
C ALA A 20 -26.28 5.70 2.78
N MET A 21 -26.84 6.71 2.10
CA MET A 21 -26.29 7.26 0.86
C MET A 21 -24.93 7.93 1.10
N PHE A 22 -24.76 8.68 2.20
CA PHE A 22 -23.49 9.30 2.57
C PHE A 22 -22.40 8.26 2.81
N MET A 23 -22.68 7.19 3.56
CA MET A 23 -21.73 6.09 3.79
C MET A 23 -21.32 5.39 2.49
N GLN A 24 -22.24 5.21 1.55
CA GLN A 24 -21.92 4.63 0.23
C GLN A 24 -20.96 5.51 -0.57
N ILE A 25 -21.23 6.82 -0.62
CA ILE A 25 -20.35 7.78 -1.30
C ILE A 25 -18.98 7.84 -0.62
N ALA A 26 -18.95 7.90 0.71
CA ALA A 26 -17.71 7.89 1.48
C ALA A 26 -16.87 6.64 1.19
N ASN A 27 -17.51 5.47 1.09
CA ASN A 27 -16.81 4.23 0.77
C ASN A 27 -16.22 4.22 -0.66
N ILE A 28 -16.96 4.73 -1.65
CA ILE A 28 -16.44 4.85 -3.03
C ILE A 28 -15.28 5.84 -3.10
N VAL A 29 -15.38 6.98 -2.41
CA VAL A 29 -14.30 7.98 -2.36
C VAL A 29 -13.08 7.39 -1.66
N ALA A 30 -13.26 6.73 -0.50
CA ALA A 30 -12.18 6.08 0.23
C ALA A 30 -11.47 5.02 -0.63
N PHE A 31 -12.22 4.21 -1.39
CA PHE A 31 -11.64 3.25 -2.34
C PHE A 31 -10.68 3.93 -3.32
N TRP A 32 -11.10 5.02 -3.99
CA TRP A 32 -10.25 5.72 -4.94
C TRP A 32 -9.04 6.41 -4.29
N VAL A 33 -9.20 6.96 -3.08
CA VAL A 33 -8.10 7.58 -2.33
C VAL A 33 -7.05 6.54 -1.93
N ILE A 34 -7.47 5.34 -1.50
CA ILE A 34 -6.56 4.24 -1.18
C ILE A 34 -5.80 3.81 -2.44
N ILE A 35 -6.50 3.60 -3.56
CA ILE A 35 -5.87 3.23 -4.83
C ILE A 35 -4.86 4.30 -5.29
N ALA A 36 -5.20 5.58 -5.21
CA ALA A 36 -4.28 6.68 -5.53
C ALA A 36 -3.04 6.68 -4.62
N THR A 37 -3.23 6.49 -3.32
CA THR A 37 -2.13 6.42 -2.34
C THR A 37 -1.19 5.25 -2.62
N VAL A 38 -1.73 4.07 -2.92
CA VAL A 38 -0.95 2.88 -3.28
C VAL A 38 -0.18 3.10 -4.58
N MET A 39 -0.78 3.72 -5.59
CA MET A 39 -0.08 4.06 -6.83
C MET A 39 1.09 5.02 -6.57
N VAL A 40 0.90 6.04 -5.74
CA VAL A 40 1.97 6.98 -5.38
C VAL A 40 3.11 6.29 -4.63
N PHE A 41 2.79 5.34 -3.75
CA PHE A 41 3.80 4.53 -3.08
C PHE A 41 4.70 3.78 -4.08
N PHE A 42 4.11 3.02 -5.00
CA PHE A 42 4.88 2.26 -5.99
C PHE A 42 5.62 3.17 -6.98
N ALA A 43 5.01 4.26 -7.43
CA ALA A 43 5.67 5.24 -8.28
C ALA A 43 6.91 5.82 -7.61
N THR A 44 6.81 6.19 -6.33
CA THR A 44 7.91 6.77 -5.55
C THR A 44 9.08 5.78 -5.41
N ILE A 45 8.81 4.48 -5.25
CA ILE A 45 9.87 3.45 -5.23
C ILE A 45 10.52 3.30 -6.61
N ALA A 46 9.70 3.23 -7.67
CA ALA A 46 10.18 3.05 -9.04
C ALA A 46 11.10 4.20 -9.52
N PHE A 47 10.89 5.42 -9.03
CA PHE A 47 11.76 6.55 -9.32
C PHE A 47 13.09 6.53 -8.55
N GLN A 48 13.16 5.88 -7.38
CA GLN A 48 14.35 5.89 -6.53
C GLN A 48 15.36 4.80 -6.88
N ILE A 49 14.89 3.63 -7.33
CA ILE A 49 15.74 2.44 -7.50
C ILE A 49 15.48 1.80 -8.87
N PRO A 50 16.53 1.40 -9.62
CA PRO A 50 16.36 0.61 -10.83
C PRO A 50 15.75 -0.77 -10.52
N LEU A 51 14.88 -1.27 -11.42
CA LEU A 51 14.11 -2.51 -11.23
C LEU A 51 14.99 -3.72 -10.86
N GLU A 52 16.19 -3.83 -11.43
CA GLU A 52 17.13 -4.93 -11.12
C GLU A 52 17.48 -4.98 -9.62
N LYS A 53 17.87 -3.84 -9.04
CA LYS A 53 18.23 -3.76 -7.61
C LYS A 53 17.02 -4.01 -6.70
N MET A 54 15.83 -3.61 -7.15
CA MET A 54 14.59 -3.90 -6.44
C MET A 54 14.30 -5.41 -6.42
N ILE A 55 14.46 -6.11 -7.56
CA ILE A 55 14.28 -7.57 -7.65
C ILE A 55 15.30 -8.29 -6.77
N HIS A 56 16.57 -7.89 -6.79
CA HIS A 56 17.60 -8.50 -5.94
C HIS A 56 17.37 -8.24 -4.44
N GLY A 57 16.93 -7.03 -4.07
CA GLY A 57 16.57 -6.70 -2.69
C GLY A 57 15.34 -7.48 -2.20
N LEU A 58 14.34 -7.66 -3.06
CA LEU A 58 13.15 -8.47 -2.77
C LEU A 58 13.51 -9.95 -2.66
N ALA A 59 14.41 -10.44 -3.52
CA ALA A 59 14.89 -11.81 -3.45
C ALA A 59 15.63 -12.08 -2.14
N TYR A 60 16.52 -11.17 -1.69
CA TYR A 60 17.14 -11.28 -0.38
C TYR A 60 16.10 -11.39 0.74
N TRP A 61 15.08 -10.53 0.73
CA TRP A 61 14.01 -10.56 1.72
C TRP A 61 13.22 -11.87 1.70
N ALA A 62 12.88 -12.38 0.50
CA ALA A 62 12.18 -13.66 0.34
C ALA A 62 13.04 -14.84 0.82
N MET A 63 14.35 -14.82 0.52
CA MET A 63 15.27 -15.85 1.00
C MET A 63 15.38 -15.83 2.53
N ASP A 64 15.52 -14.65 3.13
CA ASP A 64 15.65 -14.49 4.59
C ASP A 64 14.37 -14.83 5.36
N LYS A 65 13.19 -14.45 4.83
CA LYS A 65 11.91 -14.52 5.55
C LYS A 65 11.00 -15.67 5.17
N LEU A 66 11.15 -16.25 3.99
CA LEU A 66 10.31 -17.36 3.53
C LEU A 66 11.13 -18.63 3.36
N VAL A 67 12.19 -18.58 2.56
CA VAL A 67 12.87 -19.80 2.09
C VAL A 67 13.70 -20.46 3.19
N ILE A 68 14.55 -19.71 3.90
CA ILE A 68 15.36 -20.24 5.01
C ILE A 68 14.49 -20.81 6.14
N PRO A 69 13.48 -20.09 6.68
CA PRO A 69 12.66 -20.66 7.75
C PRO A 69 11.82 -21.85 7.28
N LEU A 70 11.42 -21.91 6.01
CA LEU A 70 10.74 -23.07 5.45
C LEU A 70 11.69 -24.28 5.32
N GLN A 71 12.93 -24.07 4.89
CA GLN A 71 13.96 -25.11 4.83
C GLN A 71 14.28 -25.67 6.21
N GLU A 72 14.41 -24.78 7.21
CA GLU A 72 14.59 -25.14 8.61
C GLU A 72 13.39 -25.94 9.16
N ALA A 73 12.15 -25.57 8.78
CA ALA A 73 10.94 -26.28 9.20
C ALA A 73 10.79 -27.67 8.57
N ILE A 74 11.25 -27.86 7.33
CA ILE A 74 11.17 -29.13 6.59
C ILE A 74 12.41 -30.01 6.85
N GLY A 75 13.44 -29.48 7.51
CA GLY A 75 14.68 -30.21 7.82
C GLY A 75 15.58 -30.43 6.59
N THR A 76 15.43 -29.61 5.55
CA THR A 76 16.27 -29.67 4.34
C THR A 76 17.34 -28.59 4.42
N SER A 77 18.61 -29.00 4.38
CA SER A 77 19.77 -28.09 4.39
C SER A 77 20.22 -27.71 2.98
N GLU A 78 19.82 -28.51 1.99
CA GLU A 78 20.14 -28.34 0.58
C GLU A 78 18.99 -27.59 -0.10
N GLY A 79 18.90 -26.30 0.21
CA GLY A 79 18.04 -25.39 -0.52
C GLY A 79 18.54 -25.25 -1.96
N GLY A 80 17.67 -25.55 -2.94
CA GLY A 80 17.99 -25.47 -4.36
C GLY A 80 18.72 -24.18 -4.75
N THR A 81 19.58 -24.28 -5.76
CA THR A 81 20.30 -23.12 -6.31
C THR A 81 19.31 -22.16 -6.95
N PHE A 82 19.42 -20.87 -6.63
CA PHE A 82 18.65 -19.82 -7.25
C PHE A 82 19.51 -19.14 -8.30
N THR A 83 19.03 -19.12 -9.54
CA THR A 83 19.64 -18.41 -10.66
C THR A 83 19.26 -16.93 -10.60
N PHE A 84 20.27 -16.06 -10.52
CA PHE A 84 20.10 -14.61 -10.60
C PHE A 84 20.70 -14.11 -11.91
N HIS A 85 19.89 -13.41 -12.70
CA HIS A 85 20.33 -12.73 -13.91
C HIS A 85 20.68 -11.28 -13.56
N TRP A 86 21.88 -10.84 -13.92
CA TRP A 86 22.29 -9.44 -13.79
C TRP A 86 22.82 -8.93 -15.13
N LEU A 87 22.23 -7.85 -15.66
CA LEU A 87 22.80 -7.12 -16.78
C LEU A 87 23.93 -6.20 -16.28
N ASN A 88 25.17 -6.48 -16.69
CA ASN A 88 26.28 -5.59 -16.37
C ASN A 88 26.15 -4.29 -17.20
N PRO A 89 25.92 -3.12 -16.58
CA PRO A 89 25.65 -1.89 -17.32
C PRO A 89 26.87 -1.37 -18.11
N ARG A 90 28.09 -1.85 -17.82
CA ARG A 90 29.31 -1.45 -18.55
C ARG A 90 29.64 -2.33 -19.75
N THR A 91 29.23 -3.60 -19.73
CA THR A 91 29.61 -4.57 -20.77
C THR A 91 28.42 -5.10 -21.55
N GLY A 92 27.18 -4.84 -21.12
CA GLY A 92 25.96 -5.34 -21.76
C GLY A 92 25.79 -6.86 -21.65
N GLN A 93 26.65 -7.54 -20.88
CA GLN A 93 26.58 -8.99 -20.69
C GLN A 93 25.65 -9.32 -19.52
N VAL A 94 24.75 -10.28 -19.75
CA VAL A 94 23.97 -10.92 -18.69
C VAL A 94 24.90 -11.90 -17.98
N VAL A 95 25.26 -11.60 -16.74
CA VAL A 95 26.01 -12.51 -15.89
C VAL A 95 25.01 -13.29 -15.06
N GLU A 96 25.00 -14.60 -15.26
CA GLU A 96 24.15 -15.53 -14.51
C GLU A 96 24.95 -16.11 -13.36
N PHE A 97 24.38 -16.01 -12.15
CA PHE A 97 24.96 -16.63 -10.97
C PHE A 97 23.95 -17.55 -10.31
N GLU A 98 24.34 -18.79 -10.12
CA GLU A 98 23.65 -19.71 -9.23
C GLU A 98 24.19 -19.53 -7.82
N LYS A 99 23.30 -19.14 -6.89
CA LYS A 99 23.64 -19.04 -5.47
C LYS A 99 22.59 -19.74 -4.62
N THR A 100 23.02 -20.42 -3.57
CA THR A 100 22.10 -20.97 -2.56
C THR A 100 21.50 -19.86 -1.70
N ALA A 101 20.33 -20.09 -1.09
CA ALA A 101 19.65 -19.11 -0.24
C ALA A 101 20.55 -18.56 0.89
N ARG A 102 21.42 -19.42 1.45
CA ARG A 102 22.37 -19.04 2.50
C ARG A 102 23.50 -18.16 1.97
N GLU A 103 23.99 -18.41 0.76
CA GLU A 103 25.00 -17.56 0.10
C GLU A 103 24.42 -16.18 -0.26
N VAL A 104 23.18 -16.12 -0.74
CA VAL A 104 22.47 -14.85 -1.01
C VAL A 104 22.33 -14.02 0.28
N ARG A 105 22.06 -14.67 1.42
CA ARG A 105 21.95 -14.00 2.71
C ARG A 105 23.27 -13.40 3.21
N LEU A 106 24.40 -14.03 2.90
CA LEU A 106 25.72 -13.58 3.37
C LEU A 106 26.39 -12.60 2.39
N ASP A 107 25.86 -12.47 1.18
CA ASP A 107 26.42 -11.62 0.14
C ASP A 107 26.17 -10.13 0.42
N ARG A 108 27.26 -9.35 0.49
CA ARG A 108 27.23 -7.90 0.71
C ARG A 108 26.42 -7.15 -0.33
N TYR A 109 26.40 -7.61 -1.59
CA TYR A 109 25.63 -6.99 -2.66
C TYR A 109 24.12 -7.09 -2.41
N PHE A 110 23.64 -8.29 -2.05
CA PHE A 110 22.23 -8.52 -1.79
C PHE A 110 21.76 -7.82 -0.52
N ILE A 111 22.60 -7.79 0.52
CA ILE A 111 22.35 -6.98 1.73
C ILE A 111 22.22 -5.50 1.38
N TYR A 112 23.12 -4.97 0.55
CA TYR A 112 23.05 -3.57 0.10
C TYR A 112 21.75 -3.28 -0.66
N CYS A 113 21.38 -4.15 -1.61
CA CYS A 113 20.13 -3.99 -2.37
C CYS A 113 18.89 -4.03 -1.46
N TYR A 114 18.90 -4.90 -0.45
CA TYR A 114 17.84 -4.96 0.55
C TYR A 114 17.74 -3.69 1.40
N VAL A 115 18.87 -3.16 1.89
CA VAL A 115 18.88 -1.91 2.66
C VAL A 115 18.36 -0.74 1.81
N LEU A 116 18.82 -0.65 0.56
CA LEU A 116 18.35 0.36 -0.38
C LEU A 116 16.83 0.26 -0.61
N LEU A 117 16.32 -0.95 -0.85
CA LEU A 117 14.88 -1.19 -1.01
C LEU A 117 14.08 -0.78 0.23
N LYS A 118 14.58 -1.11 1.42
CA LYS A 118 13.95 -0.74 2.69
C LYS A 118 13.90 0.78 2.89
N GLU A 119 14.97 1.48 2.57
CA GLU A 119 15.04 2.95 2.66
C GLU A 119 14.09 3.61 1.66
N ALA A 120 14.07 3.16 0.41
CA ALA A 120 13.14 3.69 -0.58
C ALA A 120 11.67 3.42 -0.21
N ALA A 121 11.38 2.24 0.33
CA ALA A 121 10.05 1.91 0.84
C ALA A 121 9.65 2.80 2.03
N PHE A 122 10.58 3.13 2.92
CA PHE A 122 10.33 4.05 4.04
C PHE A 122 10.00 5.46 3.54
N TRP A 123 10.77 6.00 2.59
CA TRP A 123 10.48 7.30 1.98
C TRP A 123 9.16 7.30 1.20
N ALA A 124 8.91 6.25 0.42
CA ALA A 124 7.66 6.08 -0.30
C ALA A 124 6.45 6.01 0.63
N TRP A 125 6.60 5.35 1.78
CA TRP A 125 5.56 5.32 2.82
C TRP A 125 5.26 6.73 3.36
N GLY A 126 6.29 7.54 3.62
CA GLY A 126 6.13 8.94 4.03
C GLY A 126 5.36 9.77 3.01
N VAL A 127 5.75 9.69 1.73
CA VAL A 127 5.08 10.41 0.63
C VAL A 127 3.64 9.94 0.43
N ALA A 128 3.40 8.63 0.50
CA ALA A 128 2.07 8.05 0.39
C ALA A 128 1.17 8.50 1.55
N SER A 129 1.67 8.46 2.78
CA SER A 129 0.93 8.91 3.98
C SER A 129 0.56 10.39 3.89
N PHE A 130 1.48 11.24 3.42
CA PHE A 130 1.20 12.65 3.19
C PHE A 130 0.13 12.86 2.10
N THR A 131 0.22 12.11 1.00
CA THR A 131 -0.75 12.17 -0.10
C THR A 131 -2.14 11.73 0.35
N PHE A 132 -2.23 10.64 1.12
CA PHE A 132 -3.48 10.16 1.70
C PHE A 132 -4.16 11.24 2.57
N GLY A 133 -3.42 11.84 3.50
CA GLY A 133 -3.95 12.92 4.35
C GLY A 133 -4.33 14.19 3.61
N HIS A 134 -3.79 14.41 2.39
CA HIS A 134 -4.22 15.50 1.53
C HIS A 134 -5.50 15.16 0.76
N LEU A 135 -5.61 13.94 0.24
CA LEU A 135 -6.73 13.47 -0.57
C LEU A 135 -8.00 13.20 0.25
N GLU A 136 -7.87 12.82 1.53
CA GLU A 136 -9.00 12.48 2.39
C GLU A 136 -9.74 13.71 2.94
N LYS A 137 -9.18 14.93 2.80
CA LYS A 137 -9.82 16.13 3.35
C LYS A 137 -11.21 16.34 2.76
N PRO A 138 -12.29 16.30 3.58
CA PRO A 138 -13.64 16.54 3.08
C PRO A 138 -13.73 17.97 2.53
N LYS A 139 -14.33 18.12 1.35
CA LYS A 139 -14.55 19.43 0.74
C LYS A 139 -15.37 20.31 1.70
N PRO A 140 -15.05 21.62 1.84
CA PRO A 140 -15.75 22.50 2.77
C PRO A 140 -17.27 22.59 2.52
N SER A 141 -17.71 22.42 1.26
CA SER A 141 -19.13 22.33 0.90
C SER A 141 -19.83 21.10 1.46
N LEU A 142 -19.14 19.96 1.58
CA LEU A 142 -19.68 18.73 2.16
C LEU A 142 -19.81 18.84 3.68
N ILE A 143 -18.85 19.52 4.34
CA ILE A 143 -18.92 19.83 5.77
C ILE A 143 -20.11 20.75 6.06
N LEU A 144 -20.34 21.77 5.23
CA LEU A 144 -21.47 22.68 5.37
C LEU A 144 -22.81 21.93 5.20
N LEU A 145 -22.92 21.03 4.23
CA LEU A 145 -24.11 20.21 4.04
C LEU A 145 -24.39 19.25 5.21
N ILE A 146 -23.35 18.63 5.79
CA ILE A 146 -23.48 17.81 7.00
C ILE A 146 -23.96 18.68 8.16
N LYS A 147 -23.33 19.84 8.38
CA LYS A 147 -23.72 20.78 9.44
C LYS A 147 -25.15 21.31 9.29
N LEU A 148 -25.58 21.61 8.06
CA LEU A 148 -26.93 22.08 7.75
C LEU A 148 -27.98 20.96 7.89
N SER A 149 -27.64 19.73 7.52
CA SER A 149 -28.47 18.54 7.73
C SER A 149 -28.63 18.21 9.22
N GLU A 150 -27.55 18.28 10.01
CA GLU A 150 -27.59 18.08 11.46
C GLU A 150 -28.39 19.19 12.17
N ALA A 151 -28.35 20.41 11.64
CA ALA A 151 -29.11 21.55 12.16
C ALA A 151 -30.60 21.55 11.78
N GLY A 152 -31.08 20.57 11.00
CA GLY A 152 -32.48 20.49 10.57
C GLY A 152 -32.92 21.62 9.61
N LEU A 153 -31.97 22.36 9.05
CA LEU A 153 -32.21 23.53 8.19
C LEU A 153 -32.45 23.15 6.72
N LEU A 154 -32.37 21.87 6.37
CA LEU A 154 -32.65 21.33 5.03
C LEU A 154 -33.98 20.57 4.96
N SER A 155 -34.96 20.92 5.82
CA SER A 155 -36.35 20.44 5.74
C SER A 155 -37.21 21.28 4.80
#